data_AF-A0A967LRS1-F1
#
_entry.id   AF-A0A967LRS1-F1
#
_cell.length_a   1.000
_cell.length_b   1.000
_cell.length_c   1.000
_cell.angle_alpha   90.00
_cell.angle_beta   90.00
_cell.angle_gamma   90.00
#
_symmetry.space_group_name_H-M   'P 1'
#
loop_
_entity.id
_entity.type
_entity.pdbx_description
1 polymer ?
#
loop_
_entity_poly.entity_id
_entity_poly.type
_entity_poly.pdbx_seq_one_letter_code
_entity_poly.pdbx_strand_id
1 'polypeptide(L)'
;DVQMPVMDGYTATKTIRKWESGMRNKGKAQLPIIAMTAHAMAGDEDKSLQAGMNGHVTKPIDPDQLFATLQKWIQPSEKRVKVEQPQVPSQPLET
;
A
#
# COMPACT_ATOMS: atom_id res chain seq x y z
N ASP A 1 1.04 -4.70 5.35
CA ASP A 1 1.80 -4.86 6.61
C ASP A 1 2.71 -6.08 6.49
N VAL A 2 3.97 -5.98 6.92
CA VAL A 2 4.90 -7.10 6.93
C VAL A 2 4.60 -8.06 8.08
N GLN A 3 4.32 -7.52 9.26
CA GLN A 3 4.01 -8.32 10.45
C GLN A 3 2.50 -8.47 10.58
N MET A 4 1.99 -9.62 10.16
CA MET A 4 0.56 -9.96 10.22
C MET A 4 0.37 -11.31 10.92
N PRO A 5 -0.75 -11.52 11.64
CA PRO A 5 -1.08 -12.82 12.20
C PRO A 5 -1.40 -13.83 11.08
N VAL A 6 -1.16 -15.11 11.35
CA VAL A 6 -1.43 -16.28 10.46
C VAL A 6 -0.54 -16.34 9.21
N MET A 7 -0.46 -15.27 8.42
CA MET A 7 0.36 -15.17 7.21
C MET A 7 1.06 -13.81 7.16
N ASP A 8 2.38 -13.81 7.11
CA ASP A 8 3.18 -12.59 7.02
C ASP A 8 3.09 -11.92 5.63
N GLY A 9 3.48 -10.64 5.56
CA GLY A 9 3.41 -9.85 4.33
C GLY A 9 4.34 -10.32 3.21
N TYR A 10 5.47 -10.96 3.54
CA TYR A 10 6.37 -11.52 2.53
C TYR A 10 5.73 -12.73 1.86
N THR A 11 5.14 -13.63 2.64
CA THR A 11 4.41 -14.81 2.16
C THR A 11 3.17 -14.39 1.34
N ALA A 12 2.44 -13.38 1.80
CA ALA A 12 1.32 -12.81 1.06
C ALA A 12 1.78 -12.24 -0.30
N THR A 13 2.87 -11.46 -0.33
CA THR A 13 3.44 -10.89 -1.55
C THR A 13 3.82 -11.99 -2.55
N LYS A 14 4.55 -13.02 -2.11
CA LYS A 14 4.92 -14.16 -2.97
C LYS A 14 3.70 -14.86 -3.55
N THR A 15 2.62 -14.98 -2.78
CA THR A 15 1.35 -15.56 -3.23
C THR A 15 0.68 -14.71 -4.30
N ILE A 16 0.67 -13.38 -4.12
CA ILE A 16 0.17 -12.43 -5.12
C ILE A 16 0.98 -12.54 -6.42
N ARG A 17 2.32 -12.56 -6.34
CA ARG A 17 3.18 -12.70 -7.53
C ARG A 17 2.96 -14.02 -8.29
N LYS A 18 2.79 -15.13 -7.56
CA LYS A 18 2.41 -16.42 -8.17
C LYS A 18 1.07 -16.33 -8.90
N TRP A 19 0.07 -15.72 -8.27
CA TRP A 19 -1.24 -15.50 -8.87
C TRP A 19 -1.16 -14.63 -10.14
N GLU A 20 -0.34 -13.58 -10.14
CA GLU A 20 -0.10 -12.76 -11.34
C GLU A 20 0.53 -13.55 -12.49
N SER A 21 1.51 -14.41 -12.18
CA SER A 21 2.20 -15.24 -13.19
C SER A 21 1.29 -16.29 -13.83
N GLY A 22 0.27 -16.77 -13.10
CA GLY A 22 -0.60 -17.86 -13.51
C GLY A 22 -1.69 -17.44 -14.48
N MET A 23 -1.35 -17.12 -15.73
CA MET A 23 -2.21 -16.83 -16.91
C MET A 23 -3.34 -15.78 -16.78
N ARG A 24 -3.92 -15.56 -15.61
CA ARG A 24 -5.06 -14.67 -15.32
C ARG A 24 -4.77 -13.20 -15.54
N ASN A 25 -3.49 -12.81 -15.50
CA ASN A 25 -3.02 -11.44 -15.71
C ASN A 25 -2.02 -11.30 -16.87
N LYS A 26 -1.93 -12.27 -17.80
CA LYS A 26 -1.09 -12.11 -19.00
C LYS A 26 -1.50 -10.83 -19.75
N GLY A 27 -0.60 -9.86 -19.81
CA GLY A 27 -0.80 -8.56 -20.46
C GLY A 27 -1.22 -7.39 -19.54
N LYS A 28 -1.42 -7.62 -18.24
CA LYS A 28 -1.65 -6.53 -17.27
C LYS A 28 -0.35 -6.10 -16.61
N ALA A 29 -0.25 -4.81 -16.29
CA ALA A 29 0.82 -4.28 -15.46
C ALA A 29 0.83 -4.98 -14.10
N GLN A 30 2.03 -5.21 -13.57
CA GLN A 30 2.24 -5.79 -12.26
C GLN A 30 1.61 -4.91 -11.17
N LEU A 31 0.87 -5.50 -10.24
CA LEU A 31 0.27 -4.78 -9.11
C LEU A 31 1.37 -4.21 -8.21
N PRO A 32 1.42 -2.90 -7.95
CA PRO A 32 2.36 -2.34 -7.00
C PRO A 32 2.04 -2.82 -5.58
N ILE A 33 3.05 -3.33 -4.86
CA ILE A 33 2.93 -3.77 -3.46
C ILE A 33 3.92 -2.95 -2.63
N ILE A 34 3.41 -2.17 -1.68
CA ILE A 34 4.24 -1.37 -0.76
C ILE A 34 4.25 -2.05 0.61
N ALA A 35 5.44 -2.36 1.12
CA ALA A 35 5.65 -2.92 2.43
C ALA A 35 5.33 -1.87 3.51
N MET A 36 4.72 -2.29 4.61
CA MET A 36 4.68 -1.48 5.83
C MET A 36 5.43 -2.22 6.92
N THR A 37 6.51 -1.62 7.44
CA THR A 37 7.44 -2.29 8.37
C THR A 37 7.60 -1.48 9.66
N ALA A 38 7.82 -2.16 10.79
CA ALA A 38 8.16 -1.49 12.06
C ALA A 38 9.63 -1.06 12.13
N HIS A 39 10.48 -1.54 11.21
CA HIS A 39 11.91 -1.27 11.18
C HIS A 39 12.34 -0.75 9.82
N ALA A 40 13.15 0.31 9.83
CA ALA A 40 13.70 0.99 8.65
C ALA A 40 15.11 0.48 8.27
N MET A 41 15.50 -0.69 8.78
CA MET A 41 16.85 -1.20 8.57
C MET A 41 16.99 -1.73 7.15
N ALA A 42 18.14 -1.50 6.51
CA ALA A 42 18.42 -1.93 5.13
C ALA A 42 18.09 -3.41 4.87
N GLY A 43 18.31 -4.28 5.87
CA GLY A 43 18.01 -5.71 5.75
C GLY A 43 16.52 -6.04 5.63
N ASP A 44 15.60 -5.15 6.02
CA ASP A 44 14.15 -5.38 5.85
C ASP A 44 13.66 -4.86 4.49
N GLU A 45 14.26 -3.78 3.98
CA GLU A 45 14.03 -3.34 2.61
C GLU A 45 14.46 -4.41 1.60
N ASP A 46 15.64 -5.00 1.80
CA ASP A 46 16.15 -6.08 0.95
C ASP A 46 15.22 -7.30 0.96
N LYS A 47 14.71 -7.71 2.13
CA LYS A 47 13.74 -8.82 2.25
C LYS A 47 12.44 -8.50 1.53
N SER A 48 11.95 -7.27 1.66
CA SER A 48 10.74 -6.81 0.96
C SER A 48 10.92 -6.87 -0.55
N LEU A 49 12.06 -6.38 -1.06
CA LEU A 49 12.37 -6.42 -2.48
C LEU A 49 12.50 -7.87 -2.99
N GLN A 50 13.21 -8.74 -2.25
CA GLN A 50 13.34 -10.16 -2.58
C GLN A 50 12.01 -10.92 -2.56
N ALA A 51 11.06 -10.51 -1.70
CA ALA A 51 9.70 -11.06 -1.71
C ALA A 51 8.88 -10.61 -2.93
N GLY A 52 9.35 -9.59 -3.67
CA GLY A 52 8.71 -9.02 -4.84
C GLY A 52 7.88 -7.77 -4.54
N MET A 53 8.14 -7.06 -3.43
CA MET A 53 7.54 -5.75 -3.14
C MET A 53 8.25 -4.63 -3.92
N ASN A 54 7.56 -3.51 -4.10
CA ASN A 54 7.98 -2.39 -4.95
C ASN A 54 8.55 -1.21 -4.15
N GLY A 55 8.11 -1.05 -2.91
CA GLY A 55 8.57 0.00 -2.02
C GLY A 55 8.27 -0.37 -0.57
N HIS A 56 8.68 0.49 0.34
CA HIS A 56 8.41 0.33 1.76
C HIS A 56 7.99 1.66 2.38
N VAL A 57 7.26 1.59 3.48
CA VAL A 57 7.01 2.68 4.42
C VAL A 57 7.18 2.18 5.84
N THR A 58 7.68 3.02 6.72
CA THR A 58 7.93 2.66 8.12
C THR A 58 6.70 2.93 8.98
N LYS A 59 6.60 2.23 10.11
CA LYS A 59 5.63 2.49 11.17
C LYS A 59 6.31 3.25 12.32
N PRO A 60 5.64 4.22 12.97
CA PRO A 60 4.30 4.74 12.63
C PRO A 60 4.31 5.41 11.24
N ILE A 61 3.16 5.36 10.56
CA ILE A 61 3.06 5.87 9.18
C ILE A 61 3.16 7.39 9.20
N ASP A 62 4.14 7.92 8.47
CA ASP A 62 4.18 9.32 8.08
C ASP A 62 3.31 9.51 6.81
N PRO A 63 2.23 10.30 6.86
CA PRO A 63 1.37 10.55 5.71
C PRO A 63 2.15 11.09 4.50
N ASP A 64 3.10 12.00 4.71
CA ASP A 64 3.84 12.62 3.61
C ASP A 64 4.74 11.60 2.91
N GLN A 65 5.41 10.74 3.69
CA GLN A 65 6.20 9.62 3.17
C GLN A 65 5.30 8.62 2.40
N LEU A 66 4.12 8.32 2.95
CA LEU A 66 3.17 7.42 2.31
C LEU A 66 2.71 7.98 0.95
N PHE A 67 2.28 9.25 0.92
CA PHE A 67 1.84 9.88 -0.34
C PHE A 67 2.97 9.95 -1.36
N ALA A 68 4.18 10.33 -0.95
CA ALA A 68 5.35 10.35 -1.83
C ALA A 68 5.67 8.95 -2.39
N THR A 69 5.48 7.90 -1.59
CA THR A 69 5.69 6.52 -2.06
C THR A 69 4.59 6.09 -3.01
N LEU A 70 3.33 6.37 -2.70
CA LEU A 70 2.18 6.05 -3.56
C LEU A 70 2.25 6.75 -4.91
N GLN A 71 2.66 8.02 -4.95
CA GLN A 71 2.80 8.80 -6.19
C GLN A 71 3.79 8.17 -7.19
N LYS A 72 4.78 7.39 -6.72
CA LYS A 72 5.72 6.67 -7.59
C LYS A 72 5.07 5.51 -8.35
N TRP A 73 3.96 4.97 -7.83
CA TRP A 73 3.36 3.71 -8.30
C TRP A 73 1.92 3.86 -8.82
N ILE A 74 1.23 4.93 -8.45
CA ILE A 74 -0.16 5.20 -8.87
C ILE A 74 -0.14 6.13 -10.08
N GLN A 75 -0.82 5.72 -11.16
CA GLN A 75 -1.11 6.63 -12.27
C GLN A 75 -2.34 7.48 -11.93
N PRO A 76 -2.29 8.81 -12.13
CA PRO A 76 -3.47 9.65 -11.99
C PRO A 76 -4.58 9.16 -12.92
N SER A 77 -5.69 8.66 -12.37
CA SER A 77 -6.87 8.36 -13.18
C SER A 77 -7.72 9.61 -13.31
N GLU A 78 -8.09 10.00 -14.54
CA GLU A 78 -8.95 11.16 -14.79
C GLU A 78 -10.36 11.01 -14.22
N LYS A 79 -10.77 9.79 -13.86
CA LYS A 79 -12.04 9.50 -13.17
C LYS A 79 -11.95 9.89 -11.70
N ARG A 80 -12.00 11.20 -11.41
CA ARG A 80 -12.17 11.68 -10.05
C ARG A 80 -13.57 11.25 -9.56
N VAL A 81 -13.63 10.30 -8.65
CA VAL A 81 -14.82 10.11 -7.81
C VAL A 81 -14.99 11.41 -7.03
N LYS A 82 -16.11 12.12 -7.22
CA LYS A 82 -16.48 13.22 -6.33
C LYS A 82 -16.59 12.62 -4.93
N VAL A 83 -15.60 12.86 -4.09
CA VAL A 83 -15.73 12.62 -2.65
C VAL A 83 -16.64 13.72 -2.15
N GLU A 84 -17.95 13.45 -2.09
CA GLU A 84 -18.86 14.26 -1.30
C GLU A 84 -18.36 14.21 0.14
N GLN A 85 -17.86 15.34 0.63
CA GLN A 85 -17.46 15.46 2.03
C GLN A 85 -18.70 15.19 2.89
N PRO A 86 -18.61 14.35 3.94
CA PRO A 86 -19.69 14.25 4.92
C PRO A 86 -19.90 15.65 5.52
N GLN A 87 -21.05 16.26 5.24
CA GLN A 87 -21.48 17.46 5.95
C GLN A 87 -21.65 17.08 7.42
N VAL A 88 -20.71 17.50 8.26
CA VAL A 88 -20.90 17.47 9.72
C VAL A 88 -22.01 18.48 10.02
N PRO A 89 -23.17 18.07 10.57
CA PRO A 89 -24.18 19.03 10.98
C PRO A 89 -23.57 19.90 12.09
N SER A 90 -23.37 21.19 11.81
CA SER A 90 -23.05 22.18 12.83
C SER A 90 -24.29 22.38 13.70
N GLN A 91 -24.42 21.59 14.76
CA GLN A 91 -25.40 21.88 15.80
C GLN A 91 -24.90 23.11 16.59
N PRO A 92 -25.72 24.16 16.76
CA PRO A 92 -25.38 25.25 17.67
C PRO A 92 -25.27 24.69 19.09
N LEU A 93 -24.22 25.08 19.82
CA LEU A 93 -24.23 24.90 21.27
C LEU A 93 -25.38 25.75 21.83
N GLU A 94 -26.42 25.10 22.32
CA GLU A 94 -27.43 25.77 23.15
C GLU A 94 -26.78 26.26 24.45
N THR A 95 -27.16 27.48 24.85
CA THR A 95 -26.60 28.28 25.95
C THR A 95 -27.08 27.81 27.31
#